data_AF-A0A0B0H831-F1
#
_entry.id   AF-A0A0B0H831-F1
#
_cell.length_a   1.000
_cell.length_b   1.000
_cell.length_c   1.000
_cell.angle_alpha   90.00
_cell.angle_beta   90.00
_cell.angle_gamma   90.00
#
_symmetry.space_group_name_H-M   'P 1'
#
loop_
_entity.id
_entity.type
_entity.pdbx_description
1 polymer ?
#
loop_
_entity_poly.entity_id
_entity_poly.type
_entity_poly.pdbx_seq_one_letter_code
_entity_poly.pdbx_strand_id
1 'polypeptide(L)'
;MNRLLKSFKKITFAMWLIAALLTTTLSLAAWSIQMSATVATMTANAAATAIAHRKALTRAVMKTKAKARLRRAIVAIPIVGIGAASAFEFSEYKEWKEQHPEKNYTDYACEISQLTSEIVDEVLYELPGNLKPSPRFVQERISTCPDRDIVN
;
A
#
# COMPACT_ATOMS: atom_id res chain seq x y z
N MET A 1 33.78 58.46 69.08
CA MET A 1 33.89 58.50 67.60
C MET A 1 33.50 57.19 66.88
N ASN A 2 33.90 56.00 67.35
CA ASN A 2 33.77 54.74 66.57
C ASN A 2 32.34 54.20 66.31
N ARG A 3 31.32 54.57 67.10
CA ARG A 3 29.93 54.10 66.87
C ARG A 3 29.24 54.81 65.70
N LEU A 4 29.42 56.12 65.56
CA LEU A 4 28.87 56.91 64.46
C LEU A 4 29.45 56.48 63.10
N LEU A 5 30.76 56.23 63.04
CA LEU A 5 31.45 55.77 61.84
C LEU A 5 31.02 54.35 61.41
N LYS A 6 30.72 53.47 62.39
CA LYS A 6 30.17 52.13 62.14
C LYS A 6 28.73 52.19 61.59
N SER A 7 27.89 53.08 62.12
CA SER A 7 26.51 53.25 61.61
C SER A 7 26.50 53.80 60.19
N PHE A 8 27.38 54.75 59.87
CA PHE A 8 27.51 55.30 58.51
C PHE A 8 27.88 54.22 57.49
N LYS A 9 28.86 53.35 57.81
CA LYS A 9 29.24 52.21 56.95
C LYS A 9 28.11 51.19 56.74
N LYS A 10 27.25 50.98 57.74
CA LYS A 10 26.10 50.06 57.62
C LYS A 10 25.02 50.62 56.70
N ILE A 11 24.75 51.92 56.78
CA ILE A 11 23.74 52.60 55.96
C ILE A 11 24.17 52.62 54.49
N THR A 12 25.43 52.95 54.20
CA THR A 12 25.94 52.92 52.82
C THR A 12 25.92 51.52 52.23
N PHE A 13 26.28 50.50 53.03
CA PHE A 13 26.20 49.10 52.61
C PHE A 13 24.75 48.66 52.33
N ALA A 14 23.79 49.04 53.19
CA ALA A 14 22.38 48.75 52.98
C ALA A 14 21.81 49.43 51.72
N MET A 15 22.21 50.68 51.45
CA MET A 15 21.75 51.42 50.28
C MET A 15 22.27 50.79 48.98
N TRP A 16 23.54 50.34 48.97
CA TRP A 16 24.11 49.63 47.83
C TRP A 16 23.46 48.26 47.57
N LEU A 17 23.11 47.54 48.63
CA LEU A 17 22.36 46.28 48.56
C LEU A 17 20.97 46.46 47.95
N ILE A 18 20.24 47.48 48.39
CA ILE A 18 18.90 47.79 47.86
C ILE A 18 18.98 48.17 46.38
N ALA A 19 19.97 48.98 45.99
CA ALA A 19 20.18 49.34 44.60
C ALA A 19 20.49 48.12 43.71
N ALA A 20 21.38 47.22 44.16
CA ALA A 20 21.68 45.98 43.44
C ALA A 20 20.48 45.02 43.35
N LEU A 21 19.63 44.99 44.38
CA LEU A 21 18.44 44.15 44.40
C LEU A 21 17.38 44.66 43.40
N LEU A 22 17.22 45.98 43.29
CA LEU A 22 16.28 46.60 42.34
C LEU A 22 16.72 46.43 40.89
N THR A 23 18.01 46.58 40.59
CA THR A 23 18.51 46.41 39.21
C THR A 23 18.38 44.97 38.72
N THR A 24 18.60 43.99 39.59
CA THR A 24 18.45 42.57 39.25
C THR A 24 16.99 42.18 39.02
N THR A 25 16.05 42.63 39.85
CA THR A 25 14.61 42.33 39.68
C THR A 25 14.03 42.91 38.38
N LEU A 26 14.42 44.14 38.02
CA LEU A 26 13.97 44.77 36.77
C LEU A 26 14.50 44.04 35.54
N SER A 27 15.75 43.56 35.61
CA SER A 27 16.38 42.81 34.52
C SER A 27 15.68 41.46 34.31
N LEU A 28 15.34 40.76 35.40
CA LEU A 28 14.56 39.50 35.36
C LEU A 28 13.14 39.72 34.81
N ALA A 29 12.49 40.83 35.18
CA ALA A 29 11.16 41.16 34.68
C ALA A 29 11.15 41.34 33.15
N ALA A 30 12.14 42.06 32.59
CA ALA A 30 12.26 42.24 31.14
C ALA A 30 12.53 40.91 30.42
N TRP A 31 13.40 40.06 30.98
CA TRP A 31 13.72 38.75 30.39
C TRP A 31 12.55 37.74 30.48
N SER A 32 11.67 37.86 31.48
CA SER A 32 10.53 36.96 31.65
C SER A 32 9.51 37.04 30.51
N ILE A 33 9.34 38.22 29.91
CA ILE A 33 8.41 38.45 28.80
C ILE A 33 8.90 37.72 27.55
N GLN A 34 10.21 37.79 27.28
CA GLN A 34 10.80 37.12 26.12
C GLN A 34 10.75 35.59 26.27
N MET A 35 11.02 35.06 27.47
CA MET A 35 10.92 33.62 27.73
C MET A 35 9.48 33.10 27.65
N SER A 36 8.50 33.90 28.00
CA SER A 36 7.08 33.53 27.86
C SER A 36 6.67 33.43 26.39
N ALA A 37 7.14 34.35 25.55
CA ALA A 37 6.88 34.31 24.11
C ALA A 37 7.58 33.14 23.40
N THR A 38 8.81 32.78 23.80
CA THR A 38 9.51 31.62 23.23
C THR A 38 8.83 30.30 23.62
N VAL A 39 8.32 30.16 24.84
CA VAL A 39 7.56 28.97 25.23
C VAL A 39 6.24 28.86 24.44
N ALA A 40 5.53 29.98 24.24
CA ALA A 40 4.29 29.99 23.46
C ALA A 40 4.53 29.57 21.99
N THR A 41 5.58 30.11 21.36
CA THR A 41 5.94 29.76 19.97
C THR A 41 6.43 28.32 19.85
N MET A 42 7.23 27.82 20.80
CA MET A 42 7.63 26.41 20.84
C MET A 42 6.44 25.47 21.02
N THR A 43 5.48 25.84 21.87
CA THR A 43 4.26 25.06 22.09
C THR A 43 3.38 25.03 20.83
N ALA A 44 3.23 26.17 20.15
CA ALA A 44 2.51 26.24 18.88
C ALA A 44 3.18 25.38 17.79
N ASN A 45 4.50 25.42 17.69
CA ASN A 45 5.27 24.60 16.74
C ASN A 45 5.20 23.10 17.09
N ALA A 46 5.21 22.74 18.38
CA ALA A 46 5.02 21.36 18.83
C ALA A 46 3.61 20.83 18.51
N ALA A 47 2.58 21.66 18.68
CA ALA A 47 1.20 21.31 18.31
C ALA A 47 1.06 21.15 16.79
N ALA A 48 1.64 22.06 16.00
CA ALA A 48 1.62 21.99 14.54
C ALA A 48 2.35 20.74 14.01
N THR A 49 3.51 20.41 14.58
CA THR A 49 4.26 19.19 14.20
C THR A 49 3.53 17.91 14.60
N ALA A 50 2.87 17.88 15.76
CA ALA A 50 2.04 16.74 16.18
C ALA A 50 0.85 16.50 15.22
N ILE A 51 0.18 17.57 14.77
CA ILE A 51 -0.91 17.49 13.77
C ILE A 51 -0.37 17.01 12.42
N ALA A 52 0.77 17.55 11.97
CA ALA A 52 1.42 17.11 10.73
C ALA A 52 1.82 15.63 10.79
N HIS A 53 2.35 15.16 11.91
CA HIS A 53 2.69 13.75 12.14
C HIS A 53 1.47 12.83 12.08
N ARG A 54 0.34 13.21 12.69
CA ARG A 54 -0.92 12.44 12.57
C ARG A 54 -1.38 12.33 11.12
N LYS A 55 -1.25 13.41 10.34
CA LYS A 55 -1.59 13.40 8.90
C LYS A 55 -0.66 12.50 8.09
N ALA A 56 0.62 12.46 8.42
CA ALA A 56 1.59 11.57 7.78
C ALA A 56 1.30 10.09 8.11
N LEU A 57 1.02 9.78 9.38
CA LEU A 57 0.69 8.41 9.82
C LEU A 57 -0.62 7.91 9.20
N THR A 58 -1.67 8.73 9.20
CA THR A 58 -2.94 8.37 8.55
C THR A 58 -2.78 8.16 7.04
N ARG A 59 -1.99 8.99 6.35
CA ARG A 59 -1.66 8.76 4.93
C ARG A 59 -0.89 7.45 4.71
N ALA A 60 0.06 7.12 5.58
CA ALA A 60 0.81 5.86 5.50
C ALA A 60 -0.12 4.64 5.69
N VAL A 61 -0.99 4.68 6.70
CA VAL A 61 -1.99 3.62 6.97
C VAL A 61 -3.00 3.50 5.83
N MET A 62 -3.44 4.62 5.24
CA MET A 62 -4.35 4.59 4.10
C MET A 62 -3.68 4.03 2.85
N LYS A 63 -2.39 4.35 2.61
CA LYS A 63 -1.61 3.73 1.53
C LYS A 63 -1.48 2.22 1.68
N THR A 64 -1.20 1.72 2.88
CA THR A 64 -1.09 0.26 3.11
C THR A 64 -2.44 -0.44 2.95
N LYS A 65 -3.53 0.15 3.47
CA LYS A 65 -4.89 -0.37 3.30
C LYS A 65 -5.35 -0.36 1.84
N ALA A 66 -5.03 0.68 1.08
CA ALA A 66 -5.32 0.77 -0.35
C ALA A 66 -4.55 -0.28 -1.17
N LYS A 67 -3.26 -0.50 -0.86
CA LYS A 67 -2.44 -1.54 -1.51
C LYS A 67 -3.03 -2.94 -1.30
N ALA A 68 -3.56 -3.22 -0.12
CA ALA A 68 -4.23 -4.49 0.16
C ALA A 68 -5.55 -4.65 -0.60
N ARG A 69 -6.35 -3.60 -0.73
CA ARG A 69 -7.59 -3.62 -1.53
C ARG A 69 -7.31 -3.82 -3.02
N LEU A 70 -6.29 -3.16 -3.54
CA LEU A 70 -5.89 -3.30 -4.95
C LEU A 70 -5.40 -4.71 -5.27
N ARG A 71 -4.60 -5.33 -4.39
CA ARG A 71 -4.18 -6.73 -4.55
C ARG A 71 -5.35 -7.69 -4.61
N ARG A 72 -6.37 -7.50 -3.76
CA ARG A 72 -7.59 -8.31 -3.79
C ARG A 72 -8.41 -8.08 -5.06
N ALA A 73 -8.46 -6.85 -5.57
CA ALA A 73 -9.15 -6.54 -6.82
C ALA A 73 -8.45 -7.19 -8.03
N ILE A 74 -7.12 -7.12 -8.12
CA ILE A 74 -6.36 -7.67 -9.25
C ILE A 74 -6.50 -9.20 -9.33
N VAL A 75 -6.37 -9.90 -8.21
CA VAL A 75 -6.47 -11.38 -8.16
C VAL A 75 -7.90 -11.85 -8.45
N ALA A 76 -8.90 -10.99 -8.27
CA ALA A 76 -10.30 -11.32 -8.46
C ALA A 76 -10.81 -11.08 -9.90
N ILE A 77 -9.96 -10.76 -10.88
CA ILE A 77 -10.39 -10.51 -12.27
C ILE A 77 -10.05 -11.73 -13.16
N PRO A 78 -10.93 -12.76 -13.20
CA PRO A 78 -10.82 -13.85 -14.19
C PRO A 78 -11.05 -13.35 -15.64
N ILE A 79 -11.58 -12.13 -15.79
CA ILE A 79 -11.93 -11.53 -17.09
C ILE A 79 -10.71 -11.34 -17.99
N VAL A 80 -9.52 -11.06 -17.43
CA VAL A 80 -8.30 -10.92 -18.23
C VAL A 80 -7.90 -12.26 -18.85
N GLY A 81 -8.01 -13.36 -18.09
CA GLY A 81 -7.71 -14.71 -18.58
C GLY A 81 -8.69 -15.17 -19.66
N ILE A 82 -9.98 -14.93 -19.46
CA ILE A 82 -11.02 -15.24 -20.47
C ILE A 82 -10.79 -14.43 -21.75
N GLY A 83 -10.49 -13.14 -21.62
CA GLY A 83 -10.19 -12.27 -22.77
C GLY A 83 -8.97 -12.74 -23.55
N ALA A 84 -7.87 -13.07 -22.85
CA ALA A 84 -6.67 -13.59 -23.48
C ALA A 84 -6.94 -14.93 -24.20
N ALA A 85 -7.60 -15.89 -23.55
CA ALA A 85 -7.94 -17.18 -24.15
C ALA A 85 -8.77 -17.01 -25.43
N SER A 86 -9.79 -16.16 -25.42
CA SER A 86 -10.62 -15.90 -26.60
C SER A 86 -9.85 -15.28 -27.77
N ALA A 87 -8.86 -14.43 -27.49
CA ALA A 87 -8.03 -13.81 -28.51
C ALA A 87 -7.06 -14.83 -29.13
N PHE A 88 -6.50 -15.73 -28.33
CA PHE A 88 -5.65 -16.82 -28.81
C PHE A 88 -6.43 -17.79 -29.68
N GLU A 89 -7.60 -18.27 -29.25
CA GLU A 89 -8.43 -19.20 -30.04
C GLU A 89 -8.81 -18.63 -31.41
N PHE A 90 -9.15 -17.33 -31.48
CA PHE A 90 -9.48 -16.70 -32.77
C PHE A 90 -8.28 -16.63 -33.70
N SER A 91 -7.09 -16.30 -33.15
CA SER A 91 -5.86 -16.26 -33.93
C SER A 91 -5.46 -17.65 -34.43
N GLU A 92 -5.51 -18.66 -33.57
CA GLU A 92 -5.18 -20.05 -33.89
C GLU A 92 -6.14 -20.64 -34.91
N TYR A 93 -7.45 -20.40 -34.78
CA TYR A 93 -8.42 -20.81 -35.79
C TYR A 93 -8.14 -20.16 -37.14
N LYS A 94 -7.79 -18.87 -37.17
CA LYS A 94 -7.49 -18.17 -38.42
C LYS A 94 -6.29 -18.81 -39.13
N GLU A 95 -5.22 -19.11 -38.41
CA GLU A 95 -4.03 -19.76 -38.94
C GLU A 95 -4.32 -21.19 -39.42
N TRP A 96 -5.05 -21.97 -38.63
CA TRP A 96 -5.48 -23.32 -39.01
C TRP A 96 -6.38 -23.30 -40.26
N LYS A 97 -7.23 -22.28 -40.39
CA LYS A 97 -8.17 -22.11 -41.52
C LYS A 97 -7.46 -21.81 -42.84
N GLU A 98 -6.28 -21.21 -42.81
CA GLU A 98 -5.44 -21.02 -44.01
C GLU A 98 -4.95 -22.35 -44.58
N GLN A 99 -4.76 -23.36 -43.72
CA GLN A 99 -4.35 -24.71 -44.10
C GLN A 99 -5.55 -25.63 -44.39
N HIS A 100 -6.74 -25.29 -43.87
CA HIS A 100 -7.99 -26.06 -44.02
C HIS A 100 -9.15 -25.18 -44.56
N PRO A 101 -9.06 -24.72 -45.82
CA PRO A 101 -10.02 -23.77 -46.40
C PRO A 101 -11.46 -24.33 -46.52
N GLU A 102 -11.63 -25.65 -46.56
CA GLU A 102 -12.92 -26.34 -46.66
C GLU A 102 -13.59 -26.65 -45.30
N LYS A 103 -12.81 -26.75 -44.22
CA LYS A 103 -13.30 -27.18 -42.90
C LYS A 103 -13.84 -26.03 -42.06
N ASN A 104 -14.86 -26.26 -41.23
CA ASN A 104 -15.48 -25.19 -40.44
C ASN A 104 -14.87 -25.10 -39.02
N TYR A 105 -15.35 -24.15 -38.21
CA TYR A 105 -14.91 -24.00 -36.82
C TYR A 105 -15.18 -25.24 -35.95
N THR A 106 -16.24 -26.00 -36.23
CA THR A 106 -16.53 -27.23 -35.47
C THR A 106 -15.52 -28.34 -35.74
N ASP A 107 -14.96 -28.39 -36.96
CA ASP A 107 -13.90 -29.33 -37.30
C ASP A 107 -12.59 -28.99 -36.56
N TYR A 108 -12.24 -27.70 -36.51
CA TYR A 108 -11.10 -27.20 -35.71
C TYR A 108 -11.27 -27.51 -34.22
N ALA A 109 -12.41 -27.16 -33.64
CA ALA A 109 -12.70 -27.43 -32.23
C ALA A 109 -12.62 -28.93 -31.92
N CYS A 110 -12.98 -29.77 -32.88
CA CYS A 110 -12.91 -31.20 -32.73
C CYS A 110 -11.47 -31.75 -32.73
N GLU A 111 -10.65 -31.30 -33.67
CA GLU A 111 -9.23 -31.66 -33.75
C GLU A 111 -8.49 -31.26 -32.47
N ILE A 112 -8.70 -30.03 -31.99
CA ILE A 112 -8.12 -29.56 -30.73
C ILE A 112 -8.64 -30.36 -29.53
N SER A 113 -9.92 -30.75 -29.52
CA SER A 113 -10.48 -31.53 -28.41
C SER A 113 -9.88 -32.94 -28.31
N GLN A 114 -9.59 -33.59 -29.45
CA GLN A 114 -8.95 -34.89 -29.50
C GLN A 114 -7.51 -34.80 -28.95
N LEU A 115 -6.73 -33.82 -29.42
CA LEU A 115 -5.38 -33.56 -28.93
C LEU A 115 -5.36 -33.21 -27.44
N THR A 116 -6.33 -32.43 -26.98
CA THR A 116 -6.45 -32.07 -25.56
C THR A 116 -6.82 -33.27 -24.70
N SER A 117 -7.65 -34.19 -25.21
CA SER A 117 -8.05 -35.39 -24.47
C SER A 117 -6.90 -36.38 -24.23
N GLU A 118 -5.90 -36.38 -25.11
CA GLU A 118 -4.69 -37.20 -24.93
C GLU A 118 -3.80 -36.64 -23.80
N ILE A 119 -3.76 -35.32 -23.65
CA ILE A 119 -2.83 -34.63 -22.75
C ILE A 119 -3.48 -34.26 -21.40
N VAL A 120 -4.82 -34.26 -21.32
CA VAL A 120 -5.55 -33.78 -20.13
C VAL A 120 -5.19 -34.56 -18.87
N ASP A 121 -5.03 -35.88 -18.96
CA ASP A 121 -4.73 -36.73 -17.81
C ASP A 121 -3.31 -36.51 -17.28
N GLU A 122 -2.36 -36.22 -18.18
CA GLU A 122 -0.98 -35.85 -17.82
C GLU A 122 -0.97 -34.51 -17.08
N VAL A 123 -1.66 -33.49 -17.61
CA VAL A 123 -1.75 -32.17 -16.97
C VAL A 123 -2.46 -32.25 -15.61
N LEU A 124 -3.51 -33.06 -15.49
CA LEU A 124 -4.23 -33.27 -14.22
C LEU A 124 -3.41 -34.02 -13.17
N TYR A 125 -2.38 -34.77 -13.57
CA TYR A 125 -1.45 -35.44 -12.67
C TYR A 125 -0.42 -34.45 -12.08
N GLU A 126 0.03 -33.47 -12.87
CA GLU A 126 1.03 -32.48 -12.45
C GLU A 126 0.45 -31.36 -11.56
N LEU A 127 -0.87 -31.14 -11.59
CA LEU A 127 -1.51 -30.10 -10.80
C LEU A 127 -1.49 -30.39 -9.29
N PRO A 128 -1.14 -29.41 -8.44
CA PRO A 128 -1.21 -29.57 -7.00
C PRO A 128 -2.68 -29.76 -6.55
N GLY A 129 -2.89 -30.56 -5.51
CA GLY A 129 -4.24 -31.05 -5.14
C GLY A 129 -5.30 -29.97 -4.84
N ASN A 130 -4.89 -28.72 -4.57
CA ASN A 130 -5.78 -27.58 -4.36
C ASN A 130 -6.26 -26.91 -5.66
N LEU A 131 -5.64 -27.22 -6.80
CA LEU A 131 -6.02 -26.72 -8.13
C LEU A 131 -6.62 -27.81 -9.02
N LYS A 132 -6.58 -29.08 -8.58
CA LYS A 132 -7.11 -30.21 -9.33
C LYS A 132 -8.64 -30.12 -9.41
N PRO A 133 -9.22 -29.97 -10.60
CA PRO A 133 -10.67 -30.00 -10.76
C PRO A 133 -11.24 -31.38 -10.42
N SER A 134 -12.52 -31.43 -10.05
CA SER A 134 -13.18 -32.72 -9.78
C SER A 134 -13.34 -33.53 -11.08
N PRO A 135 -13.25 -34.88 -11.03
CA PRO A 135 -13.40 -35.71 -12.23
C PRO A 135 -14.73 -35.47 -12.97
N ARG A 136 -15.79 -35.16 -12.21
CA ARG A 136 -17.10 -34.84 -12.76
C ARG A 136 -17.10 -33.51 -13.54
N PHE A 137 -16.40 -32.49 -13.04
CA PHE A 137 -16.26 -31.20 -13.72
C PHE A 137 -15.51 -31.32 -15.06
N VAL A 138 -14.50 -32.19 -15.10
CA VAL A 138 -13.73 -32.47 -16.32
C VAL A 138 -14.60 -33.22 -17.33
N GLN A 139 -15.31 -34.28 -16.91
CA GLN A 139 -16.20 -35.04 -17.80
C GLN A 139 -17.34 -34.20 -18.38
N GLU A 140 -17.88 -33.24 -17.63
CA GLU A 140 -18.94 -32.35 -18.12
C GLU A 140 -18.44 -31.28 -19.11
N ARG A 141 -17.13 -31.01 -19.15
CA ARG A 141 -16.50 -29.97 -19.98
C ARG A 141 -15.74 -30.50 -21.18
N ILE A 142 -15.33 -31.77 -21.17
CA ILE A 142 -14.78 -32.43 -22.35
C ILE A 142 -15.93 -32.66 -23.33
N SER A 143 -15.91 -31.94 -24.45
CA SER A 143 -16.86 -32.13 -25.54
C SER A 143 -16.58 -33.46 -26.24
N THR A 144 -17.53 -34.39 -26.20
CA THR A 144 -17.50 -35.58 -27.06
C THR A 144 -17.78 -35.17 -28.50
N CYS A 145 -16.75 -35.19 -29.33
CA CYS A 145 -16.92 -35.21 -30.76
C CYS A 145 -17.60 -36.51 -31.21
N PRO A 146 -18.47 -36.48 -32.24
CA PRO A 146 -18.83 -37.70 -32.92
C PRO A 146 -17.56 -38.32 -33.53
N ASP A 147 -17.33 -39.61 -33.30
CA ASP A 147 -16.33 -40.40 -34.02
C ASP A 147 -16.62 -40.26 -35.51
N ARG A 148 -15.93 -39.34 -36.17
CA ARG A 148 -15.73 -39.42 -37.60
C ARG A 148 -14.36 -40.04 -37.74
N ASP A 149 -14.37 -41.28 -38.22
CA ASP A 149 -13.20 -41.95 -38.77
C ASP A 149 -12.38 -40.92 -39.51
N ILE A 150 -11.16 -40.70 -39.04
CA ILE A 150 -10.14 -39.96 -39.76
C ILE A 150 -9.81 -40.83 -40.96
N VAL A 151 -10.63 -40.74 -42.02
CA VAL A 151 -10.35 -41.33 -43.31
C VAL A 151 -9.23 -40.50 -43.92
N ASN A 152 -8.02 -40.98 -43.66
CA ASN A 152 -6.81 -40.93 -44.49
C ASN A 152 -6.51 -39.60 -45.21
#